data_AF-A0ABD1Z5G1-F1
#
_entry.id   AF-A0ABD1Z5G1-F1
#
_cell.length_a   1.000
_cell.length_b   1.000
_cell.length_c   1.000
_cell.angle_alpha   90.00
_cell.angle_beta   90.00
_cell.angle_gamma   90.00
#
_symmetry.space_group_name_H-M   'P 1'
#
loop_
_entity.id
_entity.type
_entity.pdbx_description
1 polymer ?
#
loop_
_entity_poly.entity_id
_entity_poly.type
_entity_poly.pdbx_seq_one_letter_code
_entity_poly.pdbx_strand_id
1 'polypeptide(L)'
;MNPLLQHPFYLERLEPILSSSNDFLDRSRKQISCPMSRSLALGSLSAEDEIEISFVRQKHQQLRSMRDNRSLGQYRSKALGSLAVADELEISVVRQQQLLRSMLEKSKSGSFCATSWAAGGISFYLFGFGFAFGRSDHNNAFIGSNYFSLKSIPDKFNGFDYSFYLWQWSFAIATAGITSGSIAERTQFVAYLVYSSFLSGFVYPIIAHWIWSEDGWLGAVGPTRLFGVGAIDFAGGGVVHMVGGVAGLWGAYIEGPRIGRFTRDGSPGMDMRGHNSSLVVLGTFLLWFGWFGFNPGSYLKISTAFEGSDFEGNWTAIARTGVTTTLAGCSAALTTLFARRYHTGHWNLTDVCNALLGGFAAITAGCSVVEPWAALLCGFGAAWVLMFCNSFAEDCKYDDPLQAAQLHGGCGAWGLLFTGLFADEKLVLETYGPGRGFGFFMGGGGHLLAAQLVSIGVIFAWVTITMAPCFWFLNKHDLLRIETDDELAGMDLTCHGGHAYYPDDQVYATYAEFIGHQSQSAKRLAGPLA
;
A
#
# COMPACT_ATOMS: atom_id res chain seq x y z
N MET A 1 -7.79 -41.94 17.19
CA MET A 1 -9.00 -41.68 16.38
C MET A 1 -10.01 -40.98 17.28
N ASN A 2 -10.28 -39.70 17.03
CA ASN A 2 -11.13 -38.86 17.88
C ASN A 2 -12.46 -38.58 17.13
N PRO A 3 -13.66 -38.80 17.71
CA PRO A 3 -14.93 -38.81 16.97
C PRO A 3 -15.55 -37.44 16.66
N LEU A 4 -14.82 -36.32 16.75
CA LEU A 4 -15.38 -34.97 16.58
C LEU A 4 -15.09 -34.29 15.23
N LEU A 5 -14.51 -35.02 14.26
CA LEU A 5 -14.34 -34.56 12.87
C LEU A 5 -15.58 -34.77 11.97
N GLN A 6 -16.77 -34.96 12.56
CA GLN A 6 -18.00 -35.28 11.83
C GLN A 6 -19.15 -34.27 11.99
N HIS A 7 -18.88 -32.99 12.32
CA HIS A 7 -19.96 -31.97 12.32
C HIS A 7 -19.87 -30.97 11.14
N PRO A 8 -20.91 -30.86 10.29
CA PRO A 8 -20.88 -30.15 9.01
C PRO A 8 -21.34 -28.68 9.12
N PHE A 9 -20.65 -27.82 9.87
CA PHE A 9 -21.16 -26.44 10.09
C PHE A 9 -20.78 -25.40 9.03
N TYR A 10 -19.92 -25.73 8.06
CA TYR A 10 -19.48 -24.79 7.01
C TYR A 10 -20.12 -25.01 5.63
N LEU A 11 -20.72 -26.18 5.37
CA LEU A 11 -21.30 -26.54 4.07
C LEU A 11 -22.83 -26.39 4.03
N GLU A 12 -23.54 -26.51 5.16
CA GLU A 12 -25.01 -26.36 5.21
C GLU A 12 -25.50 -24.94 4.86
N ARG A 13 -24.65 -23.90 4.95
CA ARG A 13 -25.02 -22.54 4.53
C ARG A 13 -24.73 -22.23 3.05
N LEU A 14 -23.92 -23.03 2.36
CA LEU A 14 -23.54 -22.79 0.96
C LEU A 14 -24.40 -23.59 -0.03
N GLU A 15 -24.91 -24.76 0.35
CA GLU A 15 -25.81 -25.55 -0.51
C GLU A 15 -27.13 -24.83 -0.86
N PRO A 16 -27.82 -24.14 0.06
CA PRO A 16 -29.04 -23.40 -0.28
C PRO A 16 -28.77 -22.23 -1.24
N ILE A 17 -27.59 -21.59 -1.14
CA ILE A 17 -27.18 -20.49 -2.01
C ILE A 17 -26.91 -21.01 -3.43
N LEU A 18 -26.21 -22.13 -3.55
CA LEU A 18 -25.92 -22.78 -4.85
C LEU A 18 -27.16 -23.42 -5.49
N SER A 19 -28.07 -23.97 -4.69
CA SER A 19 -29.39 -24.43 -5.14
C SER A 19 -30.21 -23.26 -5.68
N SER A 20 -30.22 -22.11 -4.98
CA SER A 20 -30.96 -20.93 -5.44
C SER A 20 -30.39 -20.33 -6.73
N SER A 21 -29.05 -20.35 -6.90
CA SER A 21 -28.39 -19.90 -8.14
C SER A 21 -28.64 -20.86 -9.30
N ASN A 22 -28.65 -22.18 -9.07
CA ASN A 22 -28.96 -23.15 -10.11
C ASN A 22 -30.44 -23.13 -10.51
N ASP A 23 -31.37 -22.93 -9.56
CA ASP A 23 -32.79 -22.76 -9.84
C ASP A 23 -33.09 -21.44 -10.56
N PHE A 24 -32.36 -20.36 -10.24
CA PHE A 24 -32.43 -19.09 -10.97
C PHE A 24 -31.98 -19.29 -12.42
N LEU A 25 -30.85 -19.97 -12.65
CA LEU A 25 -30.35 -20.27 -13.98
C LEU A 25 -31.27 -21.21 -14.80
N ASP A 26 -31.92 -22.19 -14.16
CA ASP A 26 -32.83 -23.10 -14.85
C ASP A 26 -34.17 -22.43 -15.18
N ARG A 27 -34.66 -21.52 -14.33
CA ARG A 27 -35.81 -20.64 -14.64
C ARG A 27 -35.48 -19.65 -15.75
N SER A 28 -34.30 -19.04 -15.73
CA SER A 28 -33.81 -18.15 -16.79
C SER A 28 -33.64 -18.89 -18.12
N ARG A 29 -33.17 -20.15 -18.12
CA ARG A 29 -33.07 -20.97 -19.34
C ARG A 29 -34.44 -21.37 -19.90
N LYS A 30 -35.42 -21.70 -19.04
CA LYS A 30 -36.78 -22.07 -19.49
C LYS A 30 -37.58 -20.88 -20.04
N GLN A 31 -37.29 -19.66 -19.59
CA GLN A 31 -37.88 -18.43 -20.14
C GLN A 31 -37.35 -18.03 -21.53
N ILE A 32 -36.28 -18.66 -22.04
CA ILE A 32 -35.64 -18.36 -23.34
C ILE A 32 -36.08 -19.38 -24.41
N SER A 33 -37.38 -19.70 -24.47
CA SER A 33 -37.97 -20.57 -25.51
C SER A 33 -38.71 -19.80 -26.62
N CYS A 34 -38.71 -18.46 -26.58
CA CYS A 34 -39.28 -17.63 -27.64
C CYS A 34 -38.19 -17.17 -28.64
N PRO A 35 -38.32 -17.39 -29.97
CA PRO A 35 -37.25 -17.13 -30.93
C PRO A 35 -36.87 -15.65 -31.11
N MET A 36 -37.64 -14.71 -30.55
CA MET A 36 -37.49 -13.27 -30.81
C MET A 36 -36.62 -12.52 -29.77
N SER A 37 -36.07 -13.19 -28.74
CA SER A 37 -35.21 -12.55 -27.71
C SER A 37 -33.72 -12.88 -27.82
N ARG A 38 -33.29 -13.72 -28.77
CA ARG A 38 -31.87 -14.12 -28.91
C ARG A 38 -30.92 -12.99 -29.29
N SER A 39 -31.38 -11.91 -29.90
CA SER A 39 -30.51 -10.78 -30.29
C SER A 39 -30.29 -9.73 -29.20
N LEU A 40 -31.08 -9.75 -28.11
CA LEU A 40 -31.03 -8.74 -27.04
C LEU A 40 -30.45 -9.26 -25.71
N ALA A 41 -30.31 -10.59 -25.55
CA ALA A 41 -29.80 -11.21 -24.31
C ALA A 41 -28.37 -11.77 -24.42
N LEU A 42 -27.73 -11.69 -25.59
CA LEU A 42 -26.32 -12.10 -25.78
C LEU A 42 -25.31 -10.96 -25.51
N GLY A 43 -25.75 -9.86 -24.88
CA GLY A 43 -24.92 -8.68 -24.58
C GLY A 43 -24.59 -8.46 -23.11
N SER A 44 -24.85 -9.40 -22.20
CA SER A 44 -24.74 -9.16 -20.74
C SER A 44 -24.21 -10.34 -19.92
N LEU A 45 -23.17 -11.02 -20.42
CA LEU A 45 -22.21 -11.71 -19.57
C LEU A 45 -20.85 -11.23 -20.04
N SER A 46 -20.18 -10.45 -19.20
CA SER A 46 -18.87 -9.93 -19.53
C SER A 46 -17.85 -11.08 -19.49
N ALA A 47 -16.73 -10.95 -20.19
CA ALA A 47 -15.63 -11.90 -20.10
C ALA A 47 -15.11 -12.07 -18.65
N GLU A 48 -15.42 -11.12 -17.76
CA GLU A 48 -15.07 -11.14 -16.34
C GLU A 48 -15.89 -12.18 -15.56
N ASP A 49 -17.17 -12.37 -15.92
CA ASP A 49 -18.06 -13.34 -15.25
C ASP A 49 -17.65 -14.79 -15.54
N GLU A 50 -17.15 -15.09 -16.75
CA GLU A 50 -16.62 -16.42 -17.10
C GLU A 50 -15.27 -16.72 -16.45
N ILE A 51 -14.42 -15.70 -16.27
CA ILE A 51 -13.13 -15.82 -15.56
C ILE A 51 -13.38 -16.10 -14.06
N GLU A 52 -14.33 -15.40 -13.44
CA GLU A 52 -14.64 -15.59 -12.03
C GLU A 52 -15.24 -16.98 -11.74
N ILE A 53 -16.14 -17.46 -12.62
CA ILE A 53 -16.75 -18.80 -12.51
C ILE A 53 -15.74 -19.92 -12.77
N SER A 54 -14.83 -19.75 -13.73
CA SER A 54 -13.77 -20.73 -14.02
C SER A 54 -12.74 -20.80 -12.89
N PHE A 55 -12.39 -19.66 -12.30
CA PHE A 55 -11.51 -19.56 -11.13
C PHE A 55 -12.10 -20.26 -9.89
N VAL A 56 -13.38 -20.01 -9.58
CA VAL A 56 -14.08 -20.67 -8.46
C VAL A 56 -14.17 -22.19 -8.67
N ARG A 57 -14.40 -22.66 -9.91
CA ARG A 57 -14.42 -24.10 -10.23
C ARG A 57 -13.04 -24.75 -10.08
N GLN A 58 -11.97 -24.08 -10.51
CA GLN A 58 -10.61 -24.56 -10.39
C GLN A 58 -10.17 -24.64 -8.91
N LYS A 59 -10.56 -23.65 -8.09
CA LYS A 59 -10.33 -23.62 -6.65
C LYS A 59 -11.08 -24.75 -5.93
N HIS A 60 -12.33 -25.04 -6.32
CA HIS A 60 -13.10 -26.17 -5.78
C HIS A 60 -12.48 -27.53 -6.15
N GLN A 61 -11.95 -27.67 -7.37
CA GLN A 61 -11.26 -28.91 -7.78
C GLN A 61 -9.93 -29.11 -7.03
N GLN A 62 -9.15 -28.04 -6.83
CA GLN A 62 -7.93 -28.10 -6.01
C GLN A 62 -8.24 -28.46 -4.56
N LEU A 63 -9.23 -27.82 -3.94
CA LEU A 63 -9.68 -28.12 -2.57
C LEU A 63 -10.20 -29.56 -2.42
N ARG A 64 -10.92 -30.09 -3.43
CA ARG A 64 -11.35 -31.50 -3.46
C ARG A 64 -10.18 -32.47 -3.59
N SER A 65 -9.21 -32.21 -4.47
CA SER A 65 -8.03 -33.07 -4.64
C SER A 65 -7.18 -33.15 -3.36
N MET A 66 -7.13 -32.06 -2.59
CA MET A 66 -6.44 -32.00 -1.30
C MET A 66 -7.21 -32.68 -0.16
N ARG A 67 -8.53 -32.85 -0.28
CA ARG A 67 -9.39 -33.55 0.70
C ARG A 67 -9.12 -35.05 0.76
N ASP A 68 -8.87 -35.67 -0.38
CA ASP A 68 -8.86 -37.13 -0.52
C ASP A 68 -7.52 -37.80 -0.14
N ASN A 69 -6.44 -37.03 0.02
CA ASN A 69 -5.12 -37.57 0.36
C ASN A 69 -4.81 -37.46 1.87
N ARG A 70 -4.97 -38.57 2.62
CA ARG A 70 -4.89 -38.63 4.10
C ARG A 70 -3.46 -38.57 4.71
N SER A 71 -2.39 -38.64 3.91
CA SER A 71 -1.01 -38.83 4.39
C SER A 71 -0.18 -37.56 4.65
N LEU A 72 -0.72 -36.36 4.38
CA LEU A 72 0.07 -35.11 4.33
C LEU A 72 -0.35 -34.04 5.36
N GLY A 73 -0.78 -34.44 6.56
CA GLY A 73 -1.31 -33.53 7.60
C GLY A 73 -0.41 -32.34 7.95
N GLN A 74 0.92 -32.52 7.95
CA GLN A 74 1.90 -31.47 8.25
C GLN A 74 2.25 -30.58 7.04
N TYR A 75 2.03 -31.08 5.83
CA TYR A 75 2.17 -30.32 4.57
C TYR A 75 0.89 -29.55 4.22
N ARG A 76 -0.28 -29.96 4.73
CA ARG A 76 -1.57 -29.26 4.56
C ARG A 76 -1.57 -27.85 5.15
N SER A 77 -1.08 -27.63 6.37
CA SER A 77 -1.09 -26.28 6.97
C SER A 77 -0.07 -25.34 6.32
N LYS A 78 1.12 -25.88 5.94
CA LYS A 78 2.13 -25.13 5.19
C LYS A 78 1.66 -24.77 3.79
N ALA A 79 1.06 -25.72 3.05
CA ALA A 79 0.56 -25.46 1.70
C ALA A 79 -0.65 -24.51 1.70
N LEU A 80 -1.60 -24.66 2.63
CA LEU A 80 -2.75 -23.74 2.75
C LEU A 80 -2.32 -22.35 3.23
N GLY A 81 -1.32 -22.25 4.11
CA GLY A 81 -0.72 -20.97 4.51
C GLY A 81 0.00 -20.28 3.35
N SER A 82 0.82 -21.01 2.60
CA SER A 82 1.51 -20.47 1.42
C SER A 82 0.55 -20.11 0.27
N LEU A 83 -0.53 -20.87 0.06
CA LEU A 83 -1.56 -20.58 -0.95
C LEU A 83 -2.42 -19.38 -0.56
N ALA A 84 -2.75 -19.19 0.72
CA ALA A 84 -3.55 -18.05 1.15
C ALA A 84 -2.71 -16.76 1.21
N VAL A 85 -1.43 -16.86 1.61
CA VAL A 85 -0.46 -15.76 1.50
C VAL A 85 -0.19 -15.45 0.03
N ALA A 86 -0.10 -16.45 -0.86
CA ALA A 86 0.02 -16.24 -2.30
C ALA A 86 -1.25 -15.65 -2.93
N ASP A 87 -2.45 -16.08 -2.53
CA ASP A 87 -3.73 -15.51 -2.98
C ASP A 87 -3.86 -14.05 -2.52
N GLU A 88 -3.54 -13.74 -1.25
CA GLU A 88 -3.55 -12.37 -0.73
C GLU A 88 -2.41 -11.51 -1.30
N LEU A 89 -1.24 -12.10 -1.60
CA LEU A 89 -0.13 -11.44 -2.31
C LEU A 89 -0.51 -11.13 -3.75
N GLU A 90 -1.07 -12.09 -4.49
CA GLU A 90 -1.43 -11.91 -5.89
C GLU A 90 -2.55 -10.86 -5.97
N ILE A 91 -3.52 -10.92 -5.06
CA ILE A 91 -4.61 -9.95 -4.97
C ILE A 91 -4.13 -8.56 -4.50
N SER A 92 -3.14 -8.45 -3.59
CA SER A 92 -2.61 -7.16 -3.12
C SER A 92 -1.57 -6.55 -4.06
N VAL A 93 -0.66 -7.35 -4.64
CA VAL A 93 0.40 -6.93 -5.56
C VAL A 93 -0.13 -6.69 -6.97
N VAL A 94 -0.95 -7.59 -7.54
CA VAL A 94 -1.51 -7.40 -8.90
C VAL A 94 -2.46 -6.20 -8.90
N ARG A 95 -3.19 -5.95 -7.80
CA ARG A 95 -4.04 -4.76 -7.69
C ARG A 95 -3.25 -3.50 -7.31
N GLN A 96 -2.16 -3.57 -6.53
CA GLN A 96 -1.21 -2.45 -6.35
C GLN A 96 -0.52 -2.04 -7.67
N GLN A 97 -0.30 -3.00 -8.57
CA GLN A 97 0.23 -2.73 -9.93
C GLN A 97 -0.83 -2.18 -10.90
N GLN A 98 -2.11 -2.52 -10.73
CA GLN A 98 -3.23 -1.88 -11.44
C GLN A 98 -3.64 -0.52 -10.85
N LEU A 99 -3.35 -0.30 -9.56
CA LEU A 99 -3.64 0.90 -8.74
C LEU A 99 -2.95 2.17 -9.24
N LEU A 100 -1.72 2.01 -9.75
CA LEU A 100 -0.98 3.12 -10.31
C LEU A 100 -1.34 3.34 -11.79
N ARG A 101 -1.72 2.26 -12.50
CA ARG A 101 -2.23 2.37 -13.86
C ARG A 101 -3.53 3.16 -13.89
N SER A 102 -4.49 2.92 -13.01
CA SER A 102 -5.76 3.69 -13.05
C SER A 102 -5.65 5.12 -12.49
N MET A 103 -4.78 5.37 -11.49
CA MET A 103 -4.52 6.73 -10.98
C MET A 103 -3.63 7.56 -11.91
N LEU A 104 -2.75 6.91 -12.69
CA LEU A 104 -1.80 7.55 -13.60
C LEU A 104 -2.01 7.21 -15.08
N GLU A 105 -3.15 6.61 -15.46
CA GLU A 105 -3.59 6.51 -16.87
C GLU A 105 -4.02 7.89 -17.40
N LYS A 106 -3.98 8.92 -16.53
CA LYS A 106 -4.45 10.26 -16.85
C LYS A 106 -3.37 11.34 -16.92
N SER A 107 -2.15 11.00 -16.49
CA SER A 107 -0.93 11.75 -16.77
C SER A 107 0.15 10.73 -17.04
N LYS A 108 0.87 10.87 -18.16
CA LYS A 108 1.92 9.92 -18.56
C LYS A 108 3.08 9.86 -17.54
N SER A 109 3.07 10.73 -16.51
CA SER A 109 3.81 10.58 -15.25
C SER A 109 3.66 9.20 -14.59
N GLY A 110 2.64 8.42 -14.94
CA GLY A 110 2.48 7.01 -14.54
C GLY A 110 3.55 6.05 -15.01
N SER A 111 4.09 6.29 -16.21
CA SER A 111 5.19 5.49 -16.74
C SER A 111 6.47 5.68 -15.92
N PHE A 112 6.67 6.86 -15.33
CA PHE A 112 7.83 7.15 -14.51
C PHE A 112 7.80 6.42 -13.17
N CYS A 113 6.64 6.43 -12.50
CA CYS A 113 6.48 5.71 -11.25
C CYS A 113 6.52 4.17 -11.47
N ALA A 114 5.92 3.62 -12.53
CA ALA A 114 6.02 2.20 -12.85
C ALA A 114 7.46 1.74 -13.15
N THR A 115 8.27 2.56 -13.81
CA THR A 115 9.67 2.19 -14.08
C THR A 115 10.55 2.37 -12.85
N SER A 116 10.23 3.34 -11.98
CA SER A 116 10.88 3.46 -10.65
C SER A 116 10.68 2.20 -9.81
N TRP A 117 9.51 1.56 -9.91
CA TRP A 117 9.20 0.29 -9.25
C TRP A 117 9.97 -0.88 -9.84
N ALA A 118 10.12 -0.91 -11.17
CA ALA A 118 10.94 -1.91 -11.84
C ALA A 118 12.41 -1.80 -11.42
N ALA A 119 12.96 -0.58 -11.40
CA ALA A 119 14.34 -0.32 -10.98
C ALA A 119 14.56 -0.65 -9.50
N GLY A 120 13.68 -0.17 -8.62
CA GLY A 120 13.69 -0.52 -7.20
C GLY A 120 13.53 -2.02 -6.97
N GLY A 121 12.74 -2.70 -7.80
CA GLY A 121 12.50 -4.14 -7.68
C GLY A 121 13.72 -4.97 -8.06
N ILE A 122 14.40 -4.61 -9.14
CA ILE A 122 15.69 -5.20 -9.51
C ILE A 122 16.73 -4.91 -8.43
N SER A 123 16.77 -3.69 -7.89
CA SER A 123 17.71 -3.33 -6.83
C SER A 123 17.46 -4.11 -5.53
N PHE A 124 16.19 -4.31 -5.14
CA PHE A 124 15.82 -5.13 -3.99
C PHE A 124 16.16 -6.61 -4.20
N TYR A 125 15.95 -7.13 -5.41
CA TYR A 125 16.39 -8.48 -5.79
C TYR A 125 17.91 -8.66 -5.63
N LEU A 126 18.68 -7.76 -6.25
CA LEU A 126 20.15 -7.86 -6.28
C LEU A 126 20.76 -7.66 -4.89
N PHE A 127 20.31 -6.64 -4.16
CA PHE A 127 20.94 -6.15 -2.94
C PHE A 127 20.00 -6.17 -1.74
N GLY A 128 18.80 -5.60 -1.90
CA GLY A 128 17.97 -5.24 -0.76
C GLY A 128 17.50 -6.42 0.11
N PHE A 129 17.08 -7.53 -0.49
CA PHE A 129 16.71 -8.71 0.31
C PHE A 129 17.91 -9.23 1.12
N GLY A 130 19.11 -9.20 0.54
CA GLY A 130 20.31 -9.67 1.21
C GLY A 130 20.74 -8.78 2.37
N PHE A 131 20.62 -7.46 2.23
CA PHE A 131 20.88 -6.54 3.35
C PHE A 131 19.82 -6.59 4.45
N ALA A 132 18.55 -6.82 4.10
CA ALA A 132 17.46 -6.90 5.07
C ALA A 132 17.49 -8.22 5.86
N PHE A 133 17.57 -9.36 5.17
CA PHE A 133 17.34 -10.69 5.75
C PHE A 133 18.49 -11.68 5.55
N GLY A 134 19.60 -11.26 4.91
CA GLY A 134 20.81 -12.05 4.80
C GLY A 134 21.31 -12.52 6.15
N ARG A 135 21.58 -13.83 6.32
CA ARG A 135 22.15 -14.43 7.54
C ARG A 135 23.43 -15.18 7.28
N SER A 136 24.43 -14.97 8.13
CA SER A 136 25.72 -15.69 8.12
C SER A 136 26.26 -15.83 9.54
N ASP A 137 27.25 -16.71 9.73
CA ASP A 137 27.98 -16.85 11.00
C ASP A 137 28.75 -15.57 11.40
N HIS A 138 28.83 -14.58 10.51
CA HIS A 138 29.51 -13.30 10.68
C HIS A 138 28.59 -12.09 10.56
N ASN A 139 27.27 -12.31 10.64
CA ASN A 139 26.32 -11.21 10.64
C ASN A 139 26.51 -10.29 11.85
N ASN A 140 26.19 -9.02 11.65
CA ASN A 140 26.11 -8.05 12.73
C ASN A 140 24.69 -7.50 12.80
N ALA A 141 24.37 -6.85 13.92
CA ALA A 141 23.00 -6.38 14.15
C ALA A 141 22.57 -5.21 13.26
N PHE A 142 23.49 -4.64 12.48
CA PHE A 142 23.27 -3.47 11.65
C PHE A 142 22.88 -3.82 10.21
N ILE A 143 23.42 -4.88 9.60
CA ILE A 143 23.20 -5.23 8.19
C ILE A 143 23.38 -6.74 7.93
N GLY A 144 22.53 -7.30 7.07
CA GLY A 144 22.64 -8.68 6.58
C GLY A 144 23.70 -8.85 5.47
N SER A 145 24.24 -10.06 5.31
CA SER A 145 25.40 -10.30 4.43
C SER A 145 25.25 -11.45 3.41
N ASN A 146 24.08 -12.07 3.30
CA ASN A 146 23.83 -13.26 2.46
C ASN A 146 22.53 -13.11 1.66
N TYR A 147 22.19 -14.09 0.81
CA TYR A 147 20.98 -14.10 -0.05
C TYR A 147 20.90 -13.00 -1.12
N PHE A 148 22.01 -12.35 -1.46
CA PHE A 148 22.08 -11.45 -2.61
C PHE A 148 21.63 -12.16 -3.89
N SER A 149 20.76 -11.53 -4.67
CA SER A 149 20.15 -12.12 -5.87
C SER A 149 19.41 -13.44 -5.60
N LEU A 150 18.88 -13.60 -4.38
CA LEU A 150 18.19 -14.80 -3.88
C LEU A 150 19.02 -16.09 -3.95
N LYS A 151 20.35 -15.95 -3.98
CA LYS A 151 21.24 -17.10 -3.91
C LYS A 151 20.95 -17.89 -2.62
N SER A 152 20.75 -19.20 -2.75
CA SER A 152 20.44 -20.11 -1.64
C SER A 152 19.02 -20.01 -1.05
N ILE A 153 18.06 -19.47 -1.81
CA ILE A 153 16.62 -19.55 -1.51
C ILE A 153 15.95 -20.56 -2.47
N PRO A 154 15.02 -21.42 -2.01
CA PRO A 154 14.48 -21.53 -0.65
C PRO A 154 15.47 -22.12 0.36
N ASP A 155 15.46 -21.60 1.58
CA ASP A 155 16.33 -22.04 2.67
C ASP A 155 15.57 -22.91 3.68
N LYS A 156 16.07 -24.14 3.90
CA LYS A 156 15.50 -25.08 4.86
C LYS A 156 15.74 -24.68 6.32
N PHE A 157 16.75 -23.86 6.60
CA PHE A 157 17.13 -23.50 7.97
C PHE A 157 16.34 -22.29 8.49
N ASN A 158 16.23 -21.22 7.69
CA ASN A 158 15.51 -20.00 8.10
C ASN A 158 14.06 -19.94 7.63
N GLY A 159 13.61 -20.90 6.82
CA GLY A 159 12.22 -20.95 6.35
C GLY A 159 11.86 -19.84 5.35
N PHE A 160 12.85 -19.16 4.77
CA PHE A 160 12.63 -18.21 3.69
C PHE A 160 12.31 -18.95 2.39
N ASP A 161 11.26 -18.49 1.74
CA ASP A 161 10.79 -18.96 0.44
C ASP A 161 10.51 -17.75 -0.46
N TYR A 162 10.27 -17.99 -1.74
CA TYR A 162 9.96 -16.95 -2.72
C TYR A 162 8.72 -16.13 -2.34
N SER A 163 7.78 -16.69 -1.58
CA SER A 163 6.63 -15.94 -1.03
C SER A 163 7.06 -14.86 -0.05
N PHE A 164 8.02 -15.15 0.84
CA PHE A 164 8.55 -14.17 1.78
C PHE A 164 9.39 -13.10 1.06
N TYR A 165 10.18 -13.49 0.06
CA TYR A 165 10.85 -12.50 -0.80
C TYR A 165 9.85 -11.57 -1.47
N LEU A 166 8.82 -12.12 -2.13
CA LEU A 166 7.84 -11.33 -2.85
C LEU A 166 7.03 -10.43 -1.90
N TRP A 167 6.77 -10.91 -0.69
CA TRP A 167 6.17 -10.11 0.37
C TRP A 167 7.04 -8.92 0.75
N GLN A 168 8.31 -9.14 1.05
CA GLN A 168 9.21 -8.07 1.46
C GLN A 168 9.54 -7.10 0.32
N TRP A 169 9.56 -7.61 -0.91
CA TRP A 169 9.68 -6.80 -2.10
C TRP A 169 8.51 -5.82 -2.24
N SER A 170 7.25 -6.25 -2.00
CA SER A 170 6.11 -5.34 -2.13
C SER A 170 6.19 -4.17 -1.15
N PHE A 171 6.70 -4.39 0.07
CA PHE A 171 6.92 -3.33 1.06
C PHE A 171 8.07 -2.38 0.66
N ALA A 172 9.15 -2.92 0.09
CA ALA A 172 10.26 -2.11 -0.43
C ALA A 172 9.81 -1.19 -1.58
N ILE A 173 8.92 -1.68 -2.46
CA ILE A 173 8.37 -0.90 -3.57
C ILE A 173 7.31 0.08 -3.10
N ALA A 174 6.46 -0.29 -2.13
CA ALA A 174 5.53 0.63 -1.51
C ALA A 174 6.27 1.84 -0.91
N THR A 175 7.40 1.60 -0.23
CA THR A 175 8.27 2.65 0.32
C THR A 175 8.76 3.61 -0.78
N ALA A 176 9.24 3.09 -1.91
CA ALA A 176 9.68 3.90 -3.04
C ALA A 176 8.52 4.67 -3.72
N GLY A 177 7.33 4.07 -3.76
CA GLY A 177 6.10 4.69 -4.25
C GLY A 177 5.58 5.83 -3.38
N ILE A 178 5.79 5.77 -2.07
CA ILE A 178 5.51 6.91 -1.18
C ILE A 178 6.40 8.10 -1.54
N THR A 179 7.70 7.85 -1.74
CA THR A 179 8.66 8.90 -2.11
C THR A 179 8.33 9.52 -3.46
N SER A 180 7.89 8.72 -4.46
CA SER A 180 7.51 9.26 -5.78
C SER A 180 6.31 10.20 -5.69
N GLY A 181 5.36 9.93 -4.79
CA GLY A 181 4.22 10.79 -4.54
C GLY A 181 4.60 12.20 -4.10
N SER A 182 5.63 12.33 -3.25
CA SER A 182 6.08 13.63 -2.73
C SER A 182 6.75 14.53 -3.77
N ILE A 183 7.40 13.92 -4.77
CA ILE A 183 8.20 14.65 -5.78
C ILE A 183 7.53 14.64 -7.17
N ALA A 184 6.23 14.31 -7.21
CA ALA A 184 5.48 14.27 -8.45
C ALA A 184 5.45 15.63 -9.18
N GLU A 185 5.10 15.58 -10.46
CA GLU A 185 4.87 16.71 -11.39
C GLU A 185 6.11 17.45 -11.91
N ARG A 186 7.22 17.50 -11.15
CA ARG A 186 8.43 18.26 -11.54
C ARG A 186 9.75 17.50 -11.47
N THR A 187 9.74 16.24 -11.07
CA THR A 187 10.95 15.40 -11.03
C THR A 187 11.25 14.78 -12.38
N GLN A 188 12.53 14.79 -12.77
CA GLN A 188 13.01 14.10 -13.96
C GLN A 188 12.95 12.58 -13.82
N PHE A 189 12.73 11.89 -14.94
CA PHE A 189 12.70 10.43 -14.98
C PHE A 189 13.96 9.75 -14.39
N VAL A 190 15.14 10.30 -14.64
CA VAL A 190 16.40 9.73 -14.16
C VAL A 190 16.47 9.71 -12.64
N ALA A 191 16.01 10.78 -11.97
CA ALA A 191 15.94 10.82 -10.52
C ALA A 191 15.06 9.69 -9.97
N TYR A 192 13.91 9.41 -10.59
CA TYR A 192 13.05 8.29 -10.20
C TYR A 192 13.77 6.94 -10.20
N LEU A 193 14.63 6.69 -11.19
CA LEU A 193 15.39 5.44 -11.26
C LEU A 193 16.51 5.37 -10.20
N VAL A 194 17.22 6.48 -10.00
CA VAL A 194 18.38 6.52 -9.10
C VAL A 194 17.93 6.43 -7.64
N TYR A 195 17.01 7.29 -7.20
CA TYR A 195 16.59 7.29 -5.80
C TYR A 195 15.86 5.99 -5.47
N SER A 196 15.00 5.45 -6.36
CA SER A 196 14.25 4.23 -6.06
C SER A 196 15.18 3.01 -5.94
N SER A 197 16.20 2.93 -6.80
CA SER A 197 17.20 1.87 -6.73
C SER A 197 18.02 1.97 -5.45
N PHE A 198 18.43 3.17 -5.04
CA PHE A 198 19.20 3.37 -3.81
C PHE A 198 18.36 3.14 -2.55
N LEU A 199 17.12 3.62 -2.55
CA LEU A 199 16.17 3.47 -1.45
C LEU A 199 15.83 1.99 -1.22
N SER A 200 15.34 1.30 -2.26
CA SER A 200 14.95 -0.12 -2.16
C SER A 200 16.15 -1.06 -2.07
N GLY A 201 17.30 -0.69 -2.63
CA GLY A 201 18.51 -1.54 -2.63
C GLY A 201 19.35 -1.42 -1.36
N PHE A 202 19.35 -0.28 -0.68
CA PHE A 202 20.25 -0.02 0.44
C PHE A 202 19.56 0.66 1.64
N VAL A 203 18.87 1.79 1.47
CA VAL A 203 18.38 2.56 2.63
C VAL A 203 17.28 1.84 3.41
N TYR A 204 16.21 1.41 2.72
CA TYR A 204 15.08 0.69 3.31
C TYR A 204 15.50 -0.67 3.92
N PRO A 205 16.28 -1.52 3.21
CA PRO A 205 16.71 -2.82 3.73
C PRO A 205 17.42 -2.77 5.08
N ILE A 206 18.20 -1.72 5.34
CA ILE A 206 18.94 -1.57 6.60
C ILE A 206 17.99 -1.36 7.77
N ILE A 207 16.95 -0.55 7.58
CA ILE A 207 15.91 -0.35 8.60
C ILE A 207 15.07 -1.62 8.77
N ALA A 208 14.72 -2.29 7.67
CA ALA A 208 14.06 -3.60 7.72
C ALA A 208 14.91 -4.63 8.49
N HIS A 209 16.24 -4.60 8.33
CA HIS A 209 17.14 -5.44 9.11
C HIS A 209 17.05 -5.14 10.60
N TRP A 210 17.13 -3.86 11.01
CA TRP A 210 17.10 -3.48 12.42
C TRP A 210 15.82 -3.92 13.14
N ILE A 211 14.69 -3.92 12.45
CA ILE A 211 13.36 -4.12 13.04
C ILE A 211 12.82 -5.54 12.80
N TRP A 212 12.98 -6.10 11.61
CA TRP A 212 12.36 -7.37 11.20
C TRP A 212 13.32 -8.55 11.07
N SER A 213 14.62 -8.33 11.05
CA SER A 213 15.57 -9.45 11.14
C SER A 213 15.69 -9.92 12.59
N GLU A 214 15.88 -11.23 12.80
CA GLU A 214 16.23 -11.76 14.13
C GLU A 214 17.60 -11.25 14.59
N ASP A 215 18.50 -10.93 13.67
CA ASP A 215 19.82 -10.39 14.02
C ASP A 215 19.75 -8.89 14.33
N GLY A 216 18.66 -8.21 13.98
CA GLY A 216 18.48 -6.77 14.14
C GLY A 216 18.53 -6.33 15.61
N TRP A 217 19.10 -5.14 15.85
CA TRP A 217 19.27 -4.64 17.22
C TRP A 217 18.04 -3.92 17.80
N LEU A 218 17.13 -3.45 16.94
CA LEU A 218 16.07 -2.50 17.32
C LEU A 218 14.74 -3.19 17.62
N GLY A 219 14.35 -4.18 16.82
CA GLY A 219 13.01 -4.79 16.83
C GLY A 219 12.74 -5.83 17.92
N ALA A 220 11.49 -6.28 17.98
CA ALA A 220 10.99 -7.26 18.95
C ALA A 220 11.08 -8.74 18.50
N VAL A 221 11.60 -9.01 17.29
CA VAL A 221 11.61 -10.35 16.66
C VAL A 221 12.79 -11.21 17.16
N GLY A 222 13.98 -10.61 17.31
CA GLY A 222 15.21 -11.30 17.65
C GLY A 222 15.47 -11.57 19.15
N PRO A 223 16.56 -12.26 19.49
CA PRO A 223 17.06 -12.36 20.86
C PRO A 223 17.70 -11.05 21.33
N THR A 224 18.32 -10.30 20.41
CA THR A 224 18.87 -8.97 20.67
C THR A 224 17.73 -7.97 20.58
N ARG A 225 17.45 -7.26 21.69
CA ARG A 225 16.32 -6.33 21.77
C ARG A 225 16.76 -5.05 22.45
N LEU A 226 16.42 -3.92 21.84
CA LEU A 226 16.62 -2.63 22.48
C LEU A 226 15.88 -2.59 23.82
N PHE A 227 16.59 -2.21 24.88
CA PHE A 227 16.10 -2.20 26.27
C PHE A 227 15.53 -3.54 26.77
N GLY A 228 15.92 -4.66 26.15
CA GLY A 228 15.42 -6.00 26.48
C GLY A 228 14.00 -6.31 25.97
N VAL A 229 13.30 -5.33 25.38
CA VAL A 229 11.90 -5.47 24.92
C VAL A 229 11.75 -5.35 23.40
N GLY A 230 12.55 -4.50 22.76
CA GLY A 230 12.49 -4.24 21.33
C GLY A 230 11.37 -3.29 20.91
N ALA A 231 11.57 -2.57 19.83
CA ALA A 231 10.56 -1.77 19.16
C ALA A 231 9.55 -2.68 18.44
N ILE A 232 8.27 -2.32 18.48
CA ILE A 232 7.20 -3.04 17.80
C ILE A 232 6.80 -2.25 16.57
N ASP A 233 7.02 -2.83 15.40
CA ASP A 233 6.52 -2.33 14.13
C ASP A 233 6.09 -3.53 13.29
N PHE A 234 4.81 -3.87 13.39
CA PHE A 234 4.30 -5.14 12.88
C PHE A 234 4.28 -5.21 11.36
N ALA A 235 3.71 -4.19 10.73
CA ALA A 235 3.55 -4.13 9.28
C ALA A 235 4.26 -2.92 8.64
N GLY A 236 5.04 -2.12 9.38
CA GLY A 236 5.91 -1.10 8.77
C GLY A 236 5.39 0.33 8.86
N GLY A 237 4.84 0.72 10.00
CA GLY A 237 4.58 2.13 10.32
C GLY A 237 5.87 2.95 10.28
N GLY A 238 6.95 2.41 10.83
CA GLY A 238 8.29 2.95 10.69
C GLY A 238 8.95 2.51 9.39
N VAL A 239 9.12 1.19 9.23
CA VAL A 239 9.93 0.57 8.17
C VAL A 239 9.48 0.97 6.75
N VAL A 240 8.18 1.15 6.51
CA VAL A 240 7.64 1.56 5.19
C VAL A 240 7.20 3.00 5.21
N HIS A 241 6.26 3.37 6.08
CA HIS A 241 5.61 4.69 6.00
C HIS A 241 6.56 5.82 6.43
N MET A 242 7.24 5.71 7.57
CA MET A 242 8.22 6.74 7.94
C MET A 242 9.41 6.78 6.97
N VAL A 243 9.93 5.63 6.54
CA VAL A 243 11.05 5.61 5.58
C VAL A 243 10.68 6.31 4.28
N GLY A 244 9.56 5.93 3.67
CA GLY A 244 9.08 6.54 2.43
C GLY A 244 8.73 8.01 2.61
N GLY A 245 8.11 8.38 3.74
CA GLY A 245 7.71 9.75 4.05
C GLY A 245 8.88 10.69 4.31
N VAL A 246 9.91 10.25 5.06
CA VAL A 246 11.12 11.05 5.30
C VAL A 246 11.98 11.15 4.05
N ALA A 247 12.05 10.10 3.23
CA ALA A 247 12.70 10.17 1.93
C ALA A 247 11.98 11.16 1.00
N GLY A 248 10.64 11.11 0.95
CA GLY A 248 9.80 12.05 0.21
C GLY A 248 9.98 13.50 0.69
N LEU A 249 10.08 13.70 2.01
CA LEU A 249 10.36 15.01 2.62
C LEU A 249 11.65 15.62 2.07
N TRP A 250 12.75 14.87 2.07
CA TRP A 250 14.01 15.37 1.55
C TRP A 250 14.00 15.58 0.04
N GLY A 251 13.34 14.69 -0.71
CA GLY A 251 13.16 14.84 -2.14
C GLY A 251 12.46 16.15 -2.50
N ALA A 252 11.27 16.37 -1.93
CA ALA A 252 10.44 17.54 -2.24
C ALA A 252 11.02 18.85 -1.66
N TYR A 253 11.71 18.79 -0.51
CA TYR A 253 12.38 19.96 0.06
C TYR A 253 13.55 20.43 -0.80
N ILE A 254 14.38 19.50 -1.28
CA ILE A 254 15.56 19.82 -2.11
C ILE A 254 15.15 20.21 -3.53
N GLU A 255 14.16 19.53 -4.11
CA GLU A 255 13.59 19.87 -5.42
C GLU A 255 12.89 21.24 -5.41
N GLY A 256 12.32 21.61 -4.25
CA GLY A 256 11.59 22.85 -4.06
C GLY A 256 10.15 22.80 -4.57
N PRO A 257 9.39 23.88 -4.33
CA PRO A 257 7.97 23.93 -4.64
C PRO A 257 7.67 24.02 -6.13
N ARG A 258 6.51 23.51 -6.55
CA ARG A 258 5.99 23.69 -7.90
C ARG A 258 5.77 25.16 -8.21
N ILE A 259 5.98 25.54 -9.46
CA ILE A 259 5.79 26.92 -9.91
C ILE A 259 4.35 27.35 -9.65
N GLY A 260 4.19 28.48 -8.96
CA GLY A 260 2.88 29.04 -8.63
C GLY A 260 2.23 28.48 -7.36
N ARG A 261 2.80 27.45 -6.69
CA ARG A 261 2.26 26.94 -5.42
C ARG A 261 2.28 27.99 -4.31
N PHE A 262 3.36 28.77 -4.27
CA PHE A 262 3.55 29.87 -3.34
C PHE A 262 3.83 31.16 -4.11
N THR A 263 3.33 32.28 -3.61
CA THR A 263 3.61 33.62 -4.14
C THR A 263 5.02 34.09 -3.78
N ARG A 264 5.46 35.24 -4.30
CA ARG A 264 6.79 35.81 -4.01
C ARG A 264 6.97 36.21 -2.53
N ASP A 265 5.91 36.64 -1.87
CA ASP A 265 5.87 36.90 -0.43
C ASP A 265 5.79 35.59 0.39
N GLY A 266 5.56 34.45 -0.28
CA GLY A 266 5.52 33.13 0.32
C GLY A 266 4.18 32.74 0.91
N SER A 267 3.11 33.50 0.63
CA SER A 267 1.74 33.09 0.92
C SER A 267 1.29 32.01 -0.08
N PRO A 268 0.26 31.20 0.26
CA PRO A 268 -0.30 30.24 -0.68
C PRO A 268 -0.69 30.92 -2.00
N GLY A 269 -0.18 30.41 -3.11
CA GLY A 269 -0.41 30.91 -4.46
C GLY A 269 -1.64 30.27 -5.11
N MET A 270 -1.46 29.68 -6.30
CA MET A 270 -2.54 28.99 -6.99
C MET A 270 -2.97 27.72 -6.25
N ASP A 271 -4.29 27.50 -6.17
CA ASP A 271 -4.87 26.26 -5.67
C ASP A 271 -4.59 25.13 -6.68
N MET A 272 -3.61 24.28 -6.36
CA MET A 272 -3.20 23.14 -7.18
C MET A 272 -4.14 21.97 -6.97
N ARG A 273 -5.35 22.09 -7.53
CA ARG A 273 -6.40 21.09 -7.39
C ARG A 273 -6.05 19.79 -8.09
N GLY A 274 -6.38 18.68 -7.43
CA GLY A 274 -6.31 17.36 -8.04
C GLY A 274 -7.16 17.28 -9.30
N HIS A 275 -6.61 16.69 -10.35
CA HIS A 275 -7.21 16.63 -11.67
C HIS A 275 -8.56 15.88 -11.73
N ASN A 276 -8.78 14.90 -10.83
CA ASN A 276 -10.00 14.09 -10.80
C ASN A 276 -10.27 13.47 -9.41
N SER A 277 -11.30 13.94 -8.72
CA SER A 277 -11.67 13.44 -7.39
C SER A 277 -12.23 12.01 -7.40
N SER A 278 -12.88 11.57 -8.48
CA SER A 278 -13.37 10.19 -8.60
C SER A 278 -12.23 9.18 -8.64
N LEU A 279 -11.10 9.54 -9.27
CA LEU A 279 -9.90 8.70 -9.28
C LEU A 279 -9.20 8.67 -7.92
N VAL A 280 -9.20 9.77 -7.18
CA VAL A 280 -8.72 9.79 -5.79
C VAL A 280 -9.53 8.83 -4.92
N VAL A 281 -10.85 8.85 -5.04
CA VAL A 281 -11.74 7.92 -4.31
C VAL A 281 -11.49 6.47 -4.72
N LEU A 282 -11.40 6.19 -6.02
CA LEU A 282 -11.09 4.85 -6.52
C LEU A 282 -9.74 4.35 -5.98
N GLY A 283 -8.69 5.18 -6.06
CA GLY A 283 -7.38 4.88 -5.50
C GLY A 283 -7.43 4.62 -4.00
N THR A 284 -8.21 5.41 -3.27
CA THR A 284 -8.42 5.23 -1.81
C THR A 284 -9.05 3.88 -1.49
N PHE A 285 -10.11 3.48 -2.19
CA PHE A 285 -10.74 2.17 -1.97
C PHE A 285 -9.82 1.00 -2.32
N LEU A 286 -9.03 1.14 -3.38
CA LEU A 286 -8.07 0.13 -3.77
C LEU A 286 -6.91 0.04 -2.75
N LEU A 287 -6.44 1.15 -2.22
CA LEU A 287 -5.45 1.17 -1.13
C LEU A 287 -6.02 0.58 0.16
N TRP A 288 -7.28 0.89 0.51
CA TRP A 288 -7.96 0.25 1.63
C TRP A 288 -7.95 -1.27 1.46
N PHE A 289 -8.41 -1.76 0.32
CA PHE A 289 -8.41 -3.18 0.04
C PHE A 289 -6.99 -3.78 0.09
N GLY A 290 -6.00 -3.10 -0.47
CA GLY A 290 -4.59 -3.49 -0.40
C GLY A 290 -4.05 -3.52 1.03
N TRP A 291 -4.55 -2.66 1.93
CA TRP A 291 -4.16 -2.63 3.34
C TRP A 291 -4.59 -3.87 4.12
N PHE A 292 -5.62 -4.60 3.65
CA PHE A 292 -5.97 -5.91 4.20
C PHE A 292 -4.96 -7.00 3.81
N GLY A 293 -4.29 -6.85 2.67
CA GLY A 293 -3.05 -7.56 2.41
C GLY A 293 -2.01 -7.09 3.42
N PHE A 294 -1.61 -5.83 3.34
CA PHE A 294 -0.49 -5.24 4.08
C PHE A 294 -0.47 -5.55 5.59
N ASN A 295 -1.54 -5.22 6.32
CA ASN A 295 -1.59 -5.37 7.78
C ASN A 295 -1.89 -6.83 8.19
N PRO A 296 -3.08 -7.42 7.94
CA PRO A 296 -3.37 -8.82 8.25
C PRO A 296 -2.37 -9.83 7.65
N GLY A 297 -1.91 -9.63 6.42
CA GLY A 297 -0.96 -10.53 5.75
C GLY A 297 0.43 -10.55 6.40
N SER A 298 0.76 -9.58 7.24
CA SER A 298 2.04 -9.54 7.99
C SER A 298 2.17 -10.63 9.05
N TYR A 299 1.11 -11.40 9.33
CA TYR A 299 1.20 -12.65 10.10
C TYR A 299 1.91 -13.78 9.35
N LEU A 300 2.03 -13.71 8.02
CA LEU A 300 2.71 -14.67 7.14
C LEU A 300 2.16 -16.12 7.14
N LYS A 301 1.24 -16.45 8.05
CA LYS A 301 0.64 -17.78 8.22
C LYS A 301 -0.79 -17.64 8.71
N ILE A 302 -1.74 -18.38 8.13
CA ILE A 302 -3.15 -18.29 8.54
C ILE A 302 -3.51 -19.34 9.60
N SER A 303 -3.12 -20.60 9.38
CA SER A 303 -3.53 -21.72 10.23
C SER A 303 -2.42 -22.10 11.22
N THR A 304 -2.32 -21.34 12.29
CA THR A 304 -1.61 -21.75 13.52
C THR A 304 -2.63 -21.81 14.64
N ALA A 305 -2.85 -23.01 15.19
CA ALA A 305 -3.69 -23.19 16.37
C ALA A 305 -2.92 -22.73 17.61
N PHE A 306 -3.60 -22.02 18.51
CA PHE A 306 -3.03 -21.75 19.84
C PHE A 306 -3.22 -22.98 20.73
N GLU A 307 -2.22 -23.31 21.55
CA GLU A 307 -2.32 -24.45 22.47
C GLU A 307 -3.49 -24.26 23.44
N GLY A 308 -4.41 -25.22 23.47
CA GLY A 308 -5.55 -25.22 24.38
C GLY A 308 -6.84 -24.58 23.86
N SER A 309 -6.90 -24.16 22.59
CA SER A 309 -8.14 -23.64 21.97
C SER A 309 -8.34 -24.17 20.55
N ASP A 310 -9.53 -24.73 20.28
CA ASP A 310 -9.94 -25.15 18.93
C ASP A 310 -10.56 -24.00 18.12
N PHE A 311 -10.87 -22.87 18.77
CA PHE A 311 -11.58 -21.73 18.16
C PHE A 311 -10.67 -20.51 17.94
N GLU A 312 -9.50 -20.50 18.58
CA GLU A 312 -8.53 -19.41 18.52
C GLU A 312 -7.24 -19.88 17.82
N GLY A 313 -6.77 -19.05 16.90
CA GLY A 313 -5.55 -19.26 16.13
C GLY A 313 -5.18 -17.98 15.39
N ASN A 314 -4.16 -18.02 14.54
CA ASN A 314 -3.74 -16.82 13.79
C ASN A 314 -4.89 -16.20 12.99
N TRP A 315 -5.87 -16.98 12.54
CA TRP A 315 -7.03 -16.44 11.81
C TRP A 315 -7.81 -15.40 12.63
N THR A 316 -7.90 -15.56 13.95
CA THR A 316 -8.55 -14.58 14.83
C THR A 316 -7.72 -13.31 14.92
N ALA A 317 -6.39 -13.44 15.03
CA ALA A 317 -5.45 -12.33 15.08
C ALA A 317 -5.42 -11.54 13.76
N ILE A 318 -5.43 -12.24 12.62
CA ILE A 318 -5.55 -11.70 11.26
C ILE A 318 -6.87 -10.93 11.11
N ALA A 319 -7.99 -11.53 11.49
CA ALA A 319 -9.30 -10.89 11.42
C ALA A 319 -9.37 -9.63 12.30
N ARG A 320 -8.87 -9.71 13.55
CA ARG A 320 -8.76 -8.56 14.46
C ARG A 320 -7.93 -7.44 13.85
N THR A 321 -6.83 -7.78 13.17
CA THR A 321 -5.96 -6.82 12.49
C THR A 321 -6.66 -6.12 11.33
N GLY A 322 -7.55 -6.82 10.61
CA GLY A 322 -8.42 -6.21 9.60
C GLY A 322 -9.44 -5.25 10.21
N VAL A 323 -9.99 -5.61 11.37
CA VAL A 323 -10.91 -4.75 12.14
C VAL A 323 -10.21 -3.49 12.66
N THR A 324 -9.05 -3.62 13.32
CA THR A 324 -8.28 -2.47 13.83
C THR A 324 -7.87 -1.55 12.68
N THR A 325 -7.44 -2.10 11.56
CA THR A 325 -7.11 -1.33 10.34
C THR A 325 -8.30 -0.51 9.87
N THR A 326 -9.46 -1.15 9.70
CA THR A 326 -10.69 -0.48 9.27
C THR A 326 -11.13 0.62 10.22
N LEU A 327 -11.15 0.34 11.53
CA LEU A 327 -11.60 1.29 12.53
C LEU A 327 -10.70 2.52 12.62
N ALA A 328 -9.38 2.35 12.50
CA ALA A 328 -8.43 3.46 12.50
C ALA A 328 -8.64 4.39 11.29
N GLY A 329 -8.74 3.84 10.07
CA GLY A 329 -9.00 4.65 8.88
C GLY A 329 -10.35 5.37 8.93
N CYS A 330 -11.42 4.67 9.33
CA CYS A 330 -12.74 5.28 9.49
C CYS A 330 -12.74 6.41 10.54
N SER A 331 -12.07 6.20 11.67
CA SER A 331 -11.96 7.22 12.72
C SER A 331 -11.20 8.45 12.23
N ALA A 332 -10.08 8.26 11.51
CA ALA A 332 -9.30 9.36 10.95
C ALA A 332 -10.10 10.14 9.89
N ALA A 333 -10.81 9.43 9.01
CA ALA A 333 -11.66 10.00 7.98
C ALA A 333 -12.78 10.87 8.56
N LEU A 334 -13.53 10.34 9.53
CA LEU A 334 -14.62 11.07 10.18
C LEU A 334 -14.11 12.25 11.03
N THR A 335 -13.00 12.06 11.75
CA THR A 335 -12.38 13.14 12.53
C THR A 335 -12.01 14.31 11.62
N THR A 336 -11.36 14.03 10.48
CA THR A 336 -10.98 15.06 9.50
C THR A 336 -12.20 15.68 8.83
N LEU A 337 -13.20 14.87 8.46
CA LEU A 337 -14.45 15.33 7.86
C LEU A 337 -15.11 16.41 8.74
N PHE A 338 -15.30 16.12 10.03
CA PHE A 338 -15.95 17.05 10.95
C PHE A 338 -15.04 18.24 11.34
N ALA A 339 -13.76 18.00 11.61
CA ALA A 339 -12.82 19.07 11.96
C ALA A 339 -12.68 20.08 10.81
N ARG A 340 -12.48 19.60 9.57
CA ARG A 340 -12.37 20.46 8.38
C ARG A 340 -13.69 21.15 8.07
N ARG A 341 -14.84 20.49 8.28
CA ARG A 341 -16.15 21.15 8.13
C ARG A 341 -16.34 22.30 9.13
N TYR A 342 -15.84 22.15 10.35
CA TYR A 342 -15.88 23.20 11.36
C TYR A 342 -14.97 24.38 11.00
N HIS A 343 -13.74 24.11 10.53
CA HIS A 343 -12.77 25.16 10.19
C HIS A 343 -13.04 25.87 8.85
N THR A 344 -13.41 25.14 7.81
CA THR A 344 -13.50 25.67 6.44
C THR A 344 -14.93 25.95 5.98
N GLY A 345 -15.94 25.45 6.70
CA GLY A 345 -17.33 25.55 6.29
C GLY A 345 -17.77 24.55 5.21
N HIS A 346 -16.84 23.76 4.63
CA HIS A 346 -17.09 22.89 3.48
C HIS A 346 -16.73 21.44 3.77
N TRP A 347 -17.32 20.51 3.02
CA TRP A 347 -16.95 19.10 3.03
C TRP A 347 -15.94 18.83 1.91
N ASN A 348 -14.72 18.47 2.25
CA ASN A 348 -13.67 18.17 1.27
C ASN A 348 -13.39 16.68 1.20
N LEU A 349 -13.70 16.07 0.05
CA LEU A 349 -13.55 14.62 -0.16
C LEU A 349 -12.08 14.17 -0.17
N THR A 350 -11.18 14.98 -0.72
CA THR A 350 -9.75 14.65 -0.79
C THR A 350 -9.12 14.63 0.59
N ASP A 351 -9.48 15.59 1.45
CA ASP A 351 -9.02 15.63 2.86
C ASP A 351 -9.45 14.35 3.61
N VAL A 352 -10.68 13.87 3.35
CA VAL A 352 -11.23 12.65 3.96
C VAL A 352 -10.48 11.41 3.47
N CYS A 353 -10.25 11.31 2.15
CA CYS A 353 -9.46 10.24 1.55
C CYS A 353 -8.04 10.18 2.12
N ASN A 354 -7.33 11.31 2.17
CA ASN A 354 -5.98 11.37 2.74
C ASN A 354 -5.97 11.01 4.23
N ALA A 355 -6.93 11.50 5.01
CA ALA A 355 -7.01 11.15 6.42
C ALA A 355 -7.32 9.66 6.65
N LEU A 356 -8.18 9.07 5.83
CA LEU A 356 -8.48 7.64 5.88
C LEU A 356 -7.20 6.81 5.70
N LEU A 357 -6.41 7.14 4.67
CA LEU A 357 -5.12 6.51 4.41
C LEU A 357 -4.09 6.79 5.52
N GLY A 358 -4.11 8.00 6.09
CA GLY A 358 -3.29 8.36 7.26
C GLY A 358 -3.61 7.52 8.50
N GLY A 359 -4.89 7.22 8.74
CA GLY A 359 -5.32 6.31 9.80
C GLY A 359 -4.82 4.87 9.58
N PHE A 360 -4.82 4.40 8.32
CA PHE A 360 -4.24 3.10 7.99
C PHE A 360 -2.71 3.08 8.19
N ALA A 361 -2.00 4.12 7.77
CA ALA A 361 -0.55 4.23 7.99
C ALA A 361 -0.18 4.28 9.47
N ALA A 362 -0.98 4.96 10.30
CA ALA A 362 -0.75 5.02 11.74
C ALA A 362 -0.95 3.67 12.43
N ILE A 363 -2.03 2.94 12.13
CA ILE A 363 -2.31 1.68 12.83
C ILE A 363 -1.34 0.56 12.43
N THR A 364 -0.70 0.63 11.26
CA THR A 364 0.22 -0.38 10.72
C THR A 364 1.32 -0.84 11.68
N ALA A 365 1.87 0.04 12.53
CA ALA A 365 2.89 -0.36 13.51
C ALA A 365 2.34 -1.31 14.60
N GLY A 366 1.11 -1.07 15.05
CA GLY A 366 0.52 -1.72 16.23
C GLY A 366 -0.69 -2.60 15.94
N CYS A 367 -1.09 -2.76 14.67
CA CYS A 367 -2.39 -3.34 14.29
C CYS A 367 -2.62 -4.78 14.79
N SER A 368 -1.55 -5.54 15.06
CA SER A 368 -1.60 -6.88 15.67
C SER A 368 -1.73 -6.87 17.19
N VAL A 369 -1.23 -5.83 17.85
CA VAL A 369 -1.04 -5.74 19.30
C VAL A 369 -1.95 -4.74 20.00
N VAL A 370 -2.86 -4.07 19.30
CA VAL A 370 -3.82 -3.14 19.89
C VAL A 370 -5.26 -3.65 19.76
N GLU A 371 -6.08 -3.30 20.73
CA GLU A 371 -7.51 -3.63 20.73
C GLU A 371 -8.33 -2.75 19.75
N PRO A 372 -9.47 -3.22 19.23
CA PRO A 372 -10.31 -2.47 18.29
C PRO A 372 -10.74 -1.08 18.80
N TRP A 373 -11.00 -0.93 20.10
CA TRP A 373 -11.36 0.37 20.67
C TRP A 373 -10.17 1.35 20.65
N ALA A 374 -8.94 0.86 20.86
CA ALA A 374 -7.74 1.68 20.82
C ALA A 374 -7.42 2.10 19.38
N ALA A 375 -7.74 1.27 18.38
CA ALA A 375 -7.59 1.63 16.98
C ALA A 375 -8.40 2.88 16.59
N LEU A 376 -9.60 3.09 17.17
CA LEU A 376 -10.36 4.32 16.98
C LEU A 376 -9.60 5.55 17.49
N LEU A 377 -8.92 5.45 18.64
CA LEU A 377 -8.11 6.53 19.19
C LEU A 377 -6.85 6.79 18.35
N CYS A 378 -6.24 5.72 17.81
CA CYS A 378 -5.11 5.84 16.90
C CYS A 378 -5.50 6.67 15.66
N GLY A 379 -6.62 6.32 15.02
CA GLY A 379 -7.15 7.04 13.87
C GLY A 379 -7.52 8.49 14.18
N PHE A 380 -8.17 8.73 15.33
CA PHE A 380 -8.48 10.09 15.79
C PHE A 380 -7.20 10.93 15.93
N GLY A 381 -6.15 10.39 16.57
CA GLY A 381 -4.86 11.06 16.69
C GLY A 381 -4.17 11.29 15.33
N ALA A 382 -4.23 10.31 14.43
CA ALA A 382 -3.63 10.38 13.10
C ALA A 382 -4.23 11.53 12.27
N ALA A 383 -5.54 11.78 12.37
CA ALA A 383 -6.18 12.92 11.71
C ALA A 383 -5.59 14.27 12.16
N TRP A 384 -5.39 14.45 13.47
CA TRP A 384 -4.78 15.68 14.00
C TRP A 384 -3.32 15.83 13.60
N VAL A 385 -2.56 14.72 13.62
CA VAL A 385 -1.17 14.71 13.16
C VAL A 385 -1.08 15.10 11.69
N LEU A 386 -1.91 14.53 10.82
CA LEU A 386 -1.94 14.88 9.40
C LEU A 386 -2.30 16.36 9.18
N MET A 387 -3.35 16.85 9.82
CA MET A 387 -3.74 18.26 9.71
C MET A 387 -2.63 19.20 10.19
N PHE A 388 -1.95 18.85 11.29
CA PHE A 388 -0.81 19.60 11.80
C PHE A 388 0.36 19.59 10.82
N CYS A 389 0.77 18.41 10.32
CA CYS A 389 1.86 18.27 9.36
C CYS A 389 1.56 19.03 8.04
N ASN A 390 0.31 19.03 7.59
CA ASN A 390 -0.12 19.79 6.41
C ASN A 390 -0.01 21.30 6.65
N SER A 391 -0.48 21.81 7.80
CA SER A 391 -0.34 23.22 8.15
C SER A 391 1.14 23.62 8.27
N PHE A 392 1.93 22.79 8.94
CA PHE A 392 3.37 23.04 9.13
C PHE A 392 4.14 23.03 7.80
N ALA A 393 3.75 22.17 6.87
CA ALA A 393 4.29 22.15 5.52
C ALA A 393 4.03 23.47 4.79
N GLU A 394 2.81 24.02 4.88
CA GLU A 394 2.49 25.32 4.28
C GLU A 394 3.32 26.45 4.90
N ASP A 395 3.46 26.47 6.24
CA ASP A 395 4.28 27.45 6.96
C ASP A 395 5.76 27.37 6.54
N CYS A 396 6.25 26.16 6.27
CA CYS A 396 7.62 25.92 5.81
C CYS A 396 7.82 26.10 4.30
N LYS A 397 6.77 26.47 3.55
CA LYS A 397 6.78 26.55 2.08
C LYS A 397 7.19 25.24 1.41
N TYR A 398 6.84 24.13 2.05
CA TYR A 398 7.08 22.78 1.59
C TYR A 398 5.90 22.33 0.71
N ASP A 399 6.21 21.84 -0.48
CA ASP A 399 5.21 21.43 -1.46
C ASP A 399 5.35 19.94 -1.79
N ASP A 400 4.42 19.17 -1.24
CA ASP A 400 4.22 17.75 -1.53
C ASP A 400 2.86 17.60 -2.22
N PRO A 401 2.81 17.24 -3.52
CA PRO A 401 1.57 17.17 -4.30
C PRO A 401 0.51 16.27 -3.69
N LEU A 402 0.91 15.17 -3.07
CA LEU A 402 0.01 14.18 -2.51
C LEU A 402 -0.10 14.25 -0.98
N GLN A 403 0.64 15.17 -0.34
CA GLN A 403 0.85 15.20 1.10
C GLN A 403 1.43 13.87 1.62
N ALA A 404 2.20 13.16 0.78
CA ALA A 404 2.67 11.81 1.05
C ALA A 404 3.67 11.78 2.22
N ALA A 405 4.54 12.79 2.35
CA ALA A 405 5.49 12.90 3.46
C ALA A 405 4.76 13.20 4.79
N GLN A 406 3.77 14.08 4.76
CA GLN A 406 2.96 14.44 5.93
C GLN A 406 2.14 13.24 6.41
N LEU A 407 1.51 12.54 5.48
CA LEU A 407 0.70 11.35 5.76
C LEU A 407 1.58 10.21 6.24
N HIS A 408 2.55 9.75 5.45
CA HIS A 408 3.30 8.55 5.78
C HIS A 408 4.38 8.80 6.84
N GLY A 409 5.08 9.93 6.76
CA GLY A 409 6.08 10.32 7.76
C GLY A 409 5.46 10.70 9.10
N GLY A 410 4.48 11.60 9.08
CA GLY A 410 3.79 12.07 10.28
C GLY A 410 2.93 10.99 10.94
N CYS A 411 1.99 10.39 10.19
CA CYS A 411 1.11 9.36 10.76
C CYS A 411 1.87 8.05 11.07
N GLY A 412 2.91 7.70 10.31
CA GLY A 412 3.78 6.55 10.64
C GLY A 412 4.51 6.73 11.97
N ALA A 413 5.06 7.93 12.23
CA ALA A 413 5.68 8.28 13.50
C ALA A 413 4.67 8.24 14.66
N TRP A 414 3.47 8.77 14.43
CA TRP A 414 2.36 8.65 15.38
C TRP A 414 2.00 7.19 15.65
N GLY A 415 1.99 6.33 14.63
CA GLY A 415 1.73 4.90 14.77
C GLY A 415 2.71 4.16 15.69
N LEU A 416 4.01 4.41 15.52
CA LEU A 416 5.04 3.87 16.41
C LEU A 416 4.84 4.37 17.85
N LEU A 417 4.62 5.67 18.03
CA LEU A 417 4.37 6.27 19.33
C LEU A 417 3.12 5.66 19.99
N PHE A 418 2.01 5.58 19.24
CA PHE A 418 0.74 5.03 19.70
C PHE A 418 0.88 3.57 20.14
N THR A 419 1.64 2.77 19.39
CA THR A 419 1.96 1.38 19.76
C THR A 419 2.70 1.31 21.10
N GLY A 420 3.65 2.23 21.34
CA GLY A 420 4.35 2.34 22.62
C GLY A 420 3.46 2.75 23.79
N LEU A 421 2.30 3.37 23.51
CA LEU A 421 1.33 3.79 24.51
C LEU A 421 0.26 2.73 24.79
N PHE A 422 -0.23 2.04 23.76
CA PHE A 422 -1.46 1.24 23.81
C PHE A 422 -1.33 -0.24 23.42
N ALA A 423 -0.13 -0.76 23.13
CA ALA A 423 0.05 -2.19 22.89
C ALA A 423 -0.44 -3.02 24.11
N ASP A 424 -1.35 -3.95 23.88
CA ASP A 424 -1.91 -4.82 24.93
C ASP A 424 -0.98 -5.99 25.23
N GLU A 425 -0.79 -6.31 26.51
CA GLU A 425 0.13 -7.36 26.96
C GLU A 425 -0.21 -8.73 26.36
N LYS A 426 -1.49 -9.10 26.31
CA LYS A 426 -1.91 -10.41 25.81
C LYS A 426 -1.70 -10.50 24.31
N LEU A 427 -2.00 -9.43 23.58
CA LEU A 427 -1.83 -9.40 22.12
C LEU A 427 -0.35 -9.34 21.72
N VAL A 428 0.50 -8.66 22.52
CA VAL A 428 1.96 -8.72 22.36
C VAL A 428 2.47 -10.14 22.61
N LEU A 429 2.01 -10.80 23.67
CA LEU A 429 2.37 -12.19 23.97
C LEU A 429 1.93 -13.14 22.85
N GLU A 430 0.72 -12.95 22.31
CA GLU A 430 0.18 -13.73 21.18
C GLU A 430 1.04 -13.56 19.91
N THR A 431 1.42 -12.31 19.60
CA THR A 431 2.08 -11.98 18.33
C THR A 431 3.59 -12.22 18.35
N TYR A 432 4.26 -11.80 19.42
CA TYR A 432 5.72 -11.82 19.52
C TYR A 432 6.24 -12.86 20.52
N GLY A 433 5.40 -13.40 21.41
CA GLY A 433 5.82 -14.30 22.47
C GLY A 433 6.34 -13.57 23.73
N PRO A 434 6.84 -14.31 24.73
CA PRO A 434 7.19 -13.73 26.03
C PRO A 434 8.42 -12.81 25.97
N GLY A 435 8.55 -11.94 26.97
CA GLY A 435 9.71 -11.07 27.15
C GLY A 435 9.75 -9.84 26.22
N ARG A 436 8.59 -9.40 25.73
CA ARG A 436 8.42 -8.14 24.98
C ARG A 436 7.72 -7.12 25.87
N GLY A 437 7.94 -5.85 25.58
CA GLY A 437 7.29 -4.74 26.27
C GLY A 437 5.89 -4.51 25.71
N PHE A 438 5.02 -3.92 26.53
CA PHE A 438 3.67 -3.52 26.13
C PHE A 438 3.43 -2.05 26.51
N GLY A 439 2.27 -1.51 26.15
CA GLY A 439 1.98 -0.09 26.15
C GLY A 439 2.07 0.56 27.53
N PHE A 440 2.58 1.79 27.57
CA PHE A 440 2.70 2.56 28.81
C PHE A 440 1.35 2.71 29.54
N PHE A 441 0.27 3.05 28.82
CA PHE A 441 -1.07 3.17 29.40
C PHE A 441 -1.75 1.82 29.67
N MET A 442 -1.16 0.73 29.16
CA MET A 442 -1.62 -0.64 29.42
C MET A 442 -0.90 -1.28 30.62
N GLY A 443 -0.01 -0.54 31.30
CA GLY A 443 0.73 -1.00 32.47
C GLY A 443 2.15 -1.53 32.20
N GLY A 444 2.65 -1.42 30.95
CA GLY A 444 3.92 -2.02 30.51
C GLY A 444 5.19 -1.25 30.90
N GLY A 445 5.04 -0.17 31.66
CA GLY A 445 6.14 0.74 32.01
C GLY A 445 6.68 1.51 30.80
N GLY A 446 7.87 2.10 30.95
CA GLY A 446 8.44 3.02 29.94
C GLY A 446 9.28 2.37 28.85
N HIS A 447 9.59 1.08 28.93
CA HIS A 447 10.59 0.44 28.06
C HIS A 447 10.16 0.37 26.59
N LEU A 448 8.92 -0.07 26.31
CA LEU A 448 8.42 -0.12 24.94
C LEU A 448 8.32 1.29 24.35
N LEU A 449 7.75 2.24 25.10
CA LEU A 449 7.65 3.63 24.67
C LEU A 449 9.03 4.22 24.32
N ALA A 450 10.03 3.98 25.17
CA ALA A 450 11.40 4.40 24.91
C ALA A 450 11.98 3.75 23.64
N ALA A 451 11.74 2.46 23.42
CA ALA A 451 12.18 1.76 22.20
C ALA A 451 11.53 2.35 20.94
N GLN A 452 10.23 2.69 20.98
CA GLN A 452 9.52 3.32 19.86
C GLN A 452 10.06 4.72 19.57
N LEU A 453 10.36 5.53 20.60
CA LEU A 453 10.95 6.86 20.43
C LEU A 453 12.35 6.78 19.81
N VAL A 454 13.18 5.81 20.23
CA VAL A 454 14.47 5.56 19.61
C VAL A 454 14.29 5.12 18.15
N SER A 455 13.32 4.24 17.88
CA SER A 455 13.00 3.79 16.52
C SER A 455 12.65 4.96 15.60
N ILE A 456 11.73 5.85 16.03
CA ILE A 456 11.37 7.08 15.31
C ILE A 456 12.60 7.92 15.00
N GLY A 457 13.42 8.22 16.02
CA GLY A 457 14.60 9.06 15.85
C GLY A 457 15.66 8.46 14.94
N VAL A 458 15.90 7.16 15.04
CA VAL A 458 16.91 6.44 14.25
C VAL A 458 16.47 6.27 12.80
N ILE A 459 15.19 5.96 12.55
CA ILE A 459 14.63 5.91 11.19
C ILE A 459 14.76 7.28 10.54
N PHE A 460 14.31 8.34 11.23
CA PHE A 460 14.42 9.70 10.71
C PHE A 460 15.86 10.09 10.40
N ALA A 461 16.79 9.81 11.32
CA ALA A 461 18.21 10.12 11.15
C ALA A 461 18.85 9.33 10.00
N TRP A 462 18.64 8.01 9.93
CA TRP A 462 19.23 7.17 8.87
C TRP A 462 18.75 7.57 7.48
N VAL A 463 17.44 7.77 7.33
CA VAL A 463 16.87 8.17 6.04
C VAL A 463 17.35 9.58 5.68
N THR A 464 17.45 10.48 6.64
CA THR A 464 18.02 11.82 6.41
C THR A 464 19.48 11.77 5.95
N ILE A 465 20.32 11.02 6.67
CA ILE A 465 21.77 10.94 6.38
C ILE A 465 22.05 10.26 5.03
N THR A 466 21.15 9.41 4.54
CA THR A 466 21.32 8.71 3.25
C THR A 466 20.60 9.40 2.10
N MET A 467 19.32 9.74 2.26
CA MET A 467 18.49 10.29 1.18
C MET A 467 18.70 11.78 0.94
N ALA A 468 18.98 12.59 1.97
CA ALA A 468 19.24 14.01 1.75
C ALA A 468 20.49 14.23 0.87
N PRO A 469 21.64 13.55 1.10
CA PRO A 469 22.76 13.62 0.17
C PRO A 469 22.47 13.06 -1.22
N CYS A 470 21.65 11.99 -1.32
CA CYS A 470 21.24 11.42 -2.61
C CYS A 470 20.48 12.44 -3.46
N PHE A 471 19.44 13.07 -2.90
CA PHE A 471 18.68 14.10 -3.60
C PHE A 471 19.49 15.38 -3.83
N TRP A 472 20.35 15.77 -2.88
CA TRP A 472 21.26 16.89 -3.07
C TRP A 472 22.22 16.66 -4.24
N PHE A 473 22.77 15.44 -4.38
CA PHE A 473 23.63 15.07 -5.50
C PHE A 473 22.87 15.13 -6.83
N LEU A 474 21.66 14.55 -6.89
CA LEU A 474 20.81 14.63 -8.08
C LEU A 474 20.51 16.09 -8.46
N ASN A 475 20.19 16.93 -7.48
CA ASN A 475 19.93 18.34 -7.71
C ASN A 475 21.17 19.10 -8.18
N LYS A 476 22.33 18.81 -7.59
CA LYS A 476 23.61 19.48 -7.92
C LYS A 476 24.07 19.20 -9.35
N HIS A 477 23.64 18.08 -9.93
CA HIS A 477 23.94 17.66 -11.29
C HIS A 477 22.80 17.93 -12.28
N ASP A 478 21.79 18.72 -11.89
CA ASP A 478 20.63 19.06 -12.73
C ASP A 478 19.85 17.82 -13.21
N LEU A 479 19.86 16.74 -12.40
CA LEU A 479 19.18 15.47 -12.64
C LEU A 479 17.88 15.31 -11.85
N LEU A 480 17.57 16.25 -10.95
CA LEU A 480 16.41 16.16 -10.06
C LEU A 480 15.15 16.78 -10.68
N ARG A 481 15.19 18.07 -11.03
CA ARG A 481 14.03 18.83 -11.49
C ARG A 481 14.06 19.04 -13.01
N ILE A 482 12.90 19.00 -13.65
CA ILE A 482 12.75 19.34 -15.08
C ILE A 482 12.98 20.85 -15.33
N GLU A 483 13.16 21.24 -16.59
CA GLU A 483 13.28 22.67 -16.95
C GLU A 483 11.97 23.44 -16.68
N THR A 484 12.08 24.73 -16.38
CA THR A 484 10.94 25.61 -16.08
C THR A 484 9.88 25.61 -17.18
N ASP A 485 10.31 25.65 -18.45
CA ASP A 485 9.39 25.66 -19.59
C ASP A 485 8.66 24.32 -19.72
N ASP A 486 9.32 23.20 -19.40
CA ASP A 486 8.71 21.88 -19.36
C ASP A 486 7.71 21.73 -18.20
N GLU A 487 8.01 22.32 -17.04
CA GLU A 487 7.10 22.34 -15.88
C GLU A 487 5.85 23.16 -16.18
N LEU A 488 5.99 24.31 -16.83
CA LEU A 488 4.87 25.16 -17.24
C LEU A 488 4.01 24.54 -18.36
N ALA A 489 4.64 23.85 -19.31
CA ALA A 489 3.94 23.14 -20.38
C ALA A 489 3.25 21.85 -19.87
N GLY A 490 3.81 21.24 -18.83
CA GLY A 490 3.37 19.96 -18.27
C GLY A 490 4.08 18.77 -18.93
N MET A 491 4.56 17.83 -18.10
CA MET A 491 5.37 16.68 -18.53
C MET A 491 4.70 15.78 -19.57
N ASP A 492 3.36 15.74 -19.61
CA ASP A 492 2.61 14.98 -20.61
C ASP A 492 2.94 15.43 -22.05
N LEU A 493 3.10 16.74 -22.25
CA LEU A 493 3.44 17.29 -23.56
C LEU A 493 4.92 17.07 -23.89
N THR A 494 5.81 17.37 -22.94
CA THR A 494 7.24 17.53 -23.19
C THR A 494 8.02 16.22 -23.08
N CYS A 495 7.70 15.36 -22.10
CA CYS A 495 8.42 14.11 -21.86
C CYS A 495 7.74 12.88 -22.46
N HIS A 496 6.50 13.04 -22.92
CA HIS A 496 5.57 11.95 -23.11
C HIS A 496 4.90 11.96 -24.48
N GLY A 497 5.21 12.94 -25.33
CA GLY A 497 4.80 12.98 -26.73
C GLY A 497 3.32 13.31 -26.96
N GLY A 498 2.66 14.00 -26.00
CA GLY A 498 1.31 14.53 -26.19
C GLY A 498 0.41 14.37 -24.97
N HIS A 499 -0.71 15.09 -24.93
CA HIS A 499 -1.66 15.04 -23.83
C HIS A 499 -2.22 13.62 -23.58
N ALA A 500 -2.49 13.29 -22.31
CA ALA A 500 -3.23 12.08 -21.97
C ALA A 500 -4.71 12.15 -22.40
N TYR A 501 -5.28 13.36 -22.48
CA TYR A 501 -6.62 13.66 -23.01
C TYR A 501 -6.60 14.94 -23.84
N TYR A 502 -7.46 15.00 -24.85
CA TYR A 502 -7.79 16.28 -25.47
C TYR A 502 -8.76 17.02 -24.53
N PRO A 503 -8.54 18.33 -24.26
CA PRO A 503 -9.56 19.15 -23.62
C PRO A 503 -10.89 19.01 -24.37
N ASP A 504 -12.03 18.99 -23.66
CA ASP A 504 -13.35 18.88 -24.29
C ASP A 504 -13.52 19.93 -25.42
N ASP A 505 -12.96 21.13 -25.24
CA ASP A 505 -12.95 22.20 -26.23
C ASP A 505 -12.24 21.82 -27.55
N GLN A 506 -11.19 21.00 -27.49
CA GLN A 506 -10.52 20.47 -28.69
C GLN A 506 -11.28 19.30 -29.29
N VAL A 507 -11.99 18.48 -28.51
CA VAL A 507 -12.88 17.44 -29.05
C VAL A 507 -14.02 18.08 -29.83
N TYR A 508 -14.64 19.14 -29.30
CA TYR A 508 -15.66 19.90 -30.02
C TYR A 508 -15.11 20.64 -31.24
N ALA A 509 -13.90 21.22 -31.17
CA ALA A 509 -13.25 21.85 -32.31
C ALA A 509 -12.93 20.84 -33.42
N THR A 510 -12.42 19.65 -33.07
CA THR A 510 -12.10 18.58 -34.02
C THR A 510 -13.37 17.99 -34.63
N TYR A 511 -14.44 17.84 -33.86
CA TYR A 511 -15.76 17.46 -34.38
C TYR A 511 -16.35 18.54 -35.31
N ALA A 512 -16.20 19.82 -34.94
CA ALA A 512 -16.67 20.93 -35.77
C ALA A 512 -15.89 21.05 -37.08
N GLU A 513 -14.57 20.83 -37.06
CA GLU A 513 -13.74 20.75 -38.27
C GLU A 513 -14.08 19.53 -39.13
N PHE A 514 -14.31 18.37 -38.52
CA PHE A 514 -14.73 17.15 -39.22
C PHE A 514 -16.09 17.33 -39.90
N ILE A 515 -17.07 17.89 -39.19
CA ILE A 515 -18.39 18.22 -39.76
C ILE A 515 -18.27 19.33 -40.81
N GLY A 516 -17.39 20.32 -40.61
CA GLY A 516 -17.08 21.36 -41.58
C GLY A 516 -16.51 20.80 -42.88
N HIS A 517 -15.60 19.83 -42.80
CA HIS A 517 -15.03 19.12 -43.94
C HIS A 517 -16.06 18.23 -44.65
N GLN A 518 -16.94 17.53 -43.92
CA GLN A 518 -18.02 16.76 -44.52
C GLN A 518 -19.06 17.66 -45.21
N SER A 519 -19.40 18.79 -44.60
CA SER A 519 -20.28 19.82 -45.17
C SER A 519 -19.73 20.40 -46.47
N GLN A 520 -18.43 20.74 -46.51
CA GLN A 520 -17.78 21.21 -47.74
C GLN A 520 -17.64 20.12 -48.80
N SER A 521 -17.43 18.87 -48.40
CA SER A 521 -17.33 17.73 -49.32
C SER A 521 -18.71 17.37 -49.91
N ALA A 522 -19.77 17.41 -49.10
CA ALA A 522 -21.15 17.24 -49.54
C ALA A 522 -21.60 18.36 -50.48
N LYS A 523 -21.22 19.62 -50.22
CA LYS A 523 -21.46 20.75 -51.13
C LYS A 523 -20.67 20.69 -52.45
N ARG A 524 -19.51 20.02 -52.48
CA ARG A 524 -18.76 19.76 -53.72
C ARG A 524 -19.36 18.61 -54.53
N LEU A 525 -19.97 17.62 -53.88
CA LEU A 525 -20.66 16.50 -54.52
C LEU A 525 -22.07 16.87 -54.99
N ALA A 526 -22.74 17.77 -54.29
CA ALA A 526 -23.97 18.44 -54.75
C ALA A 526 -23.59 19.61 -55.67
N GLY A 527 -23.14 19.31 -56.89
CA GLY A 527 -23.05 20.31 -57.95
C GLY A 527 -24.40 21.00 -58.19
N PRO A 528 -24.43 22.17 -58.86
CA PRO A 528 -25.66 22.94 -59.03
C PRO A 528 -26.70 22.09 -59.77
N LEU A 529 -27.74 21.67 -59.05
CA LEU A 529 -28.98 21.23 -59.68
C LEU A 529 -29.60 22.48 -60.31
N ALA A 530 -29.44 22.57 -61.63
CA ALA A 530 -30.18 23.46 -62.52
C ALA A 530 -31.64 23.01 -62.63
#